data_AF-A0A0J1C109-F1
#
_entry.id   AF-A0A0J1C109-F1
#
_cell.length_a   1.000
_cell.length_b   1.000
_cell.length_c   1.000
_cell.angle_alpha   90.00
_cell.angle_beta   90.00
_cell.angle_gamma   90.00
#
_symmetry.space_group_name_H-M   'P 1'
#
loop_
_entity.id
_entity.type
_entity.pdbx_description
1 polymer ?
#
loop_
_entity_poly.entity_id
_entity_poly.type
_entity_poly.pdbx_seq_one_letter_code
_entity_poly.pdbx_strand_id
1 'polypeptide(L)'
;AGNSAGPVNDSARLQLSAPGKPIVTITEDANNDGFINGKELNGDIGVNVALPATAVAGDTLNVDTNGDGKPDFSHVLTAADIVKGSVDVPGVKNPGEGKTLTVE
;
A
#
# COMPACT_ATOMS: atom_id res chain seq x y z
N ALA A 1 -18.12 -13.64 56.58
CA ALA A 1 -18.71 -12.53 55.82
C ALA A 1 -17.61 -11.49 55.62
N GLY A 2 -17.37 -10.84 54.48
CA GLY A 2 -18.05 -10.82 53.18
C GLY A 2 -17.50 -9.61 52.42
N ASN A 3 -16.77 -9.84 51.34
CA ASN A 3 -16.51 -8.83 50.31
C ASN A 3 -16.38 -9.59 48.98
N SER A 4 -17.55 -9.77 48.35
CA SER A 4 -17.70 -10.27 46.99
C SER A 4 -17.13 -9.24 46.03
N ALA A 5 -15.93 -9.47 45.52
CA ALA A 5 -15.51 -8.82 44.29
C ALA A 5 -16.44 -9.34 43.19
N GLY A 6 -17.24 -8.45 42.58
CA GLY A 6 -17.98 -8.78 41.36
C GLY A 6 -17.01 -9.25 40.27
N PRO A 7 -17.50 -9.94 39.22
CA PRO A 7 -16.63 -10.41 38.15
C PRO A 7 -15.90 -9.20 37.53
N VAL A 8 -14.57 -9.18 37.67
CA VAL A 8 -13.70 -8.22 36.97
C VAL A 8 -13.50 -8.78 35.57
N ASN A 9 -14.04 -8.08 34.57
CA ASN A 9 -13.88 -8.46 33.17
C ASN A 9 -12.70 -7.67 32.58
N ASP A 10 -11.55 -8.34 32.44
CA ASP A 10 -10.44 -7.84 31.64
C ASP A 10 -10.65 -8.28 30.19
N SER A 11 -10.50 -7.36 29.23
CA SER A 11 -10.64 -7.69 27.80
C SER A 11 -9.40 -7.23 27.05
N ALA A 12 -8.63 -8.19 26.54
CA ALA A 12 -7.61 -7.95 25.53
C ALA A 12 -8.23 -8.18 24.15
N ARG A 13 -8.16 -7.18 23.26
CA ARG A 13 -8.49 -7.36 21.84
C ARG A 13 -7.24 -7.84 21.12
N LEU A 14 -7.22 -9.11 20.71
CA LEU A 14 -6.14 -9.64 19.88
C LEU A 14 -6.45 -9.27 18.42
N GLN A 15 -5.70 -8.33 17.86
CA GLN A 15 -5.78 -8.00 16.44
C GLN A 15 -5.04 -9.09 15.65
N LEU A 16 -5.80 -10.02 15.06
CA LEU A 16 -5.30 -11.22 14.36
C LEU A 16 -5.06 -11.03 12.86
N SER A 17 -5.30 -9.84 12.31
CA SER A 17 -4.89 -9.52 10.94
C SER A 17 -3.38 -9.35 10.93
N ALA A 18 -2.68 -10.11 10.08
CA ALA A 18 -1.32 -9.77 9.70
C ALA A 18 -1.26 -8.26 9.38
N PRO A 19 -0.18 -7.54 9.74
CA PRO A 19 0.00 -6.16 9.27
C PRO A 19 -0.27 -6.20 7.77
N GLY A 20 -1.30 -5.48 7.31
CA GLY A 20 -1.74 -5.56 5.93
C GLY A 20 -0.52 -5.41 5.05
N LYS A 21 -0.33 -6.26 4.04
CA LYS A 21 0.64 -5.90 3.02
C LYS A 21 0.18 -4.57 2.40
N PRO A 22 1.10 -3.68 1.99
CA PRO A 22 0.72 -2.53 1.19
C PRO A 22 -0.17 -3.00 0.03
N ILE A 23 -1.28 -2.32 -0.20
CA ILE A 23 -2.15 -2.62 -1.34
C ILE A 23 -1.77 -1.66 -2.45
N VAL A 24 -1.34 -2.21 -3.58
CA VAL A 24 -0.97 -1.43 -4.74
C VAL A 24 -2.17 -1.32 -5.67
N THR A 25 -2.55 -0.10 -6.02
CA THR A 25 -3.60 0.20 -6.99
C THR A 25 -2.98 0.94 -8.16
N ILE A 26 -3.25 0.47 -9.37
CA ILE A 26 -2.91 1.17 -10.60
C ILE A 26 -4.10 2.07 -10.94
N THR A 27 -3.91 3.39 -10.99
CA THR A 27 -5.03 4.34 -11.14
C THR A 27 -5.61 4.37 -12.55
N GLU A 28 -4.82 3.98 -13.55
CA GLU A 28 -5.17 3.97 -14.97
C GLU A 28 -5.98 2.71 -15.33
N ASP A 29 -5.90 1.65 -14.53
CA ASP A 29 -6.72 0.44 -14.68
C ASP A 29 -8.16 0.72 -14.20
N ALA A 30 -8.91 1.49 -15.00
CA ALA A 30 -10.24 1.96 -14.64
C ALA A 30 -11.27 0.84 -14.53
N ASN A 31 -11.04 -0.30 -15.22
CA ASN A 31 -11.93 -1.45 -15.17
C ASN A 31 -11.45 -2.53 -14.17
N ASN A 32 -10.28 -2.33 -13.53
CA ASN A 32 -9.64 -3.25 -12.60
C ASN A 32 -9.51 -4.68 -13.16
N ASP A 33 -9.24 -4.81 -14.46
CA ASP A 33 -9.08 -6.11 -15.11
C ASP A 33 -7.64 -6.66 -15.04
N GLY A 34 -6.72 -5.88 -14.46
CA GLY A 34 -5.31 -6.22 -14.31
C GLY A 34 -4.48 -5.91 -15.56
N PHE A 35 -5.07 -5.27 -16.57
CA PHE A 35 -4.40 -4.83 -17.79
C PHE A 35 -4.66 -3.35 -18.02
N ILE A 36 -3.63 -2.65 -18.52
CA ILE A 36 -3.80 -1.28 -19.02
C ILE A 36 -3.88 -1.37 -20.54
N ASN A 37 -5.05 -1.07 -21.09
CA ASN A 37 -5.26 -1.00 -22.54
C ASN A 37 -4.97 0.41 -23.10
N GLY A 38 -4.93 0.57 -24.42
CA GLY A 38 -4.62 1.85 -25.07
C GLY A 38 -5.63 2.99 -24.84
N LYS A 39 -6.81 2.71 -24.25
CA LYS A 39 -7.75 3.75 -23.81
C LYS A 39 -7.51 4.18 -22.37
N GLU A 40 -6.97 3.28 -21.56
CA GLU A 40 -6.61 3.49 -20.14
C GLU A 40 -5.24 4.14 -20.02
N LEU A 41 -4.32 3.77 -20.90
CA LEU A 41 -2.99 4.35 -20.94
C LEU A 41 -3.04 5.81 -21.41
N ASN A 42 -2.77 6.73 -20.50
CA ASN A 42 -2.60 8.15 -20.82
C ASN A 42 -1.30 8.70 -20.21
N GLY A 43 -0.17 8.43 -20.89
CA GLY A 43 1.15 8.87 -20.42
C GLY A 43 1.83 7.84 -19.52
N ASP A 44 2.40 8.30 -18.40
CA ASP A 44 3.00 7.43 -17.38
C ASP A 44 1.91 6.70 -16.58
N ILE A 45 2.25 5.56 -16.01
CA ILE A 45 1.34 4.80 -15.14
C ILE A 45 1.28 5.47 -13.77
N GLY A 46 0.08 5.84 -13.33
CA GLY A 46 -0.19 6.25 -11.97
C GLY A 46 -0.32 5.02 -11.08
N VAL A 47 0.55 4.94 -10.07
CA VAL A 47 0.52 3.88 -9.08
C VAL A 47 0.29 4.51 -7.71
N ASN A 48 -0.73 4.03 -7.01
CA ASN A 48 -1.01 4.40 -5.63
C ASN A 48 -0.73 3.20 -4.72
N VAL A 49 0.10 3.41 -3.70
CA VAL A 49 0.42 2.39 -2.71
C VAL A 49 -0.29 2.75 -1.41
N ALA A 50 -1.31 1.97 -1.04
CA ALA A 50 -1.97 2.08 0.24
C ALA A 50 -1.06 1.57 1.35
N LEU A 51 -0.88 2.40 2.37
CA LEU A 51 -0.03 2.12 3.50
C LEU A 51 -0.76 1.21 4.50
N PRO A 52 -0.05 0.25 5.11
CA PRO A 52 -0.64 -0.57 6.15
C PRO A 52 -0.92 0.23 7.42
N ALA A 53 -1.85 -0.26 8.24
CA ALA A 53 -2.20 0.38 9.52
C ALA A 53 -1.04 0.47 10.52
N THR A 54 0.06 -0.24 10.28
CA THR A 54 1.29 -0.21 11.09
C THR A 54 2.35 0.74 10.55
N ALA A 55 2.14 1.36 9.38
CA ALA A 55 3.08 2.33 8.82
C ALA A 55 3.14 3.56 9.73
N VAL A 56 4.36 4.02 9.98
CA VAL A 56 4.61 5.22 10.79
C VAL A 56 5.44 6.24 10.02
N ALA A 57 5.28 7.51 10.39
CA ALA A 57 6.09 8.56 9.80
C ALA A 57 7.57 8.31 10.14
N GLY A 58 8.44 8.43 9.14
CA GLY A 58 9.85 8.06 9.20
C GLY A 58 10.17 6.68 8.65
N ASP A 59 9.18 5.82 8.40
CA ASP A 59 9.39 4.58 7.64
C ASP A 59 9.75 4.90 6.19
N THR A 60 10.49 4.00 5.54
CA THR A 60 10.82 4.12 4.12
C THR A 60 9.94 3.17 3.31
N LEU A 61 9.13 3.73 2.42
CA LEU A 61 8.47 2.98 1.36
C LEU A 61 9.42 2.84 0.18
N ASN A 62 9.69 1.60 -0.20
CA ASN A 62 10.46 1.24 -1.40
C ASN A 62 9.51 0.60 -2.39
N VAL A 63 9.52 1.06 -3.63
CA VAL A 63 8.70 0.54 -4.72
C VAL A 63 9.63 0.18 -5.86
N ASP A 64 9.70 -1.10 -6.16
CA ASP A 64 10.28 -1.63 -7.40
C ASP A 64 9.13 -1.86 -8.37
N THR A 65 9.20 -1.22 -9.53
CA THR A 65 8.16 -1.30 -10.56
C THR A 65 8.55 -2.21 -11.71
N ASN A 66 9.83 -2.56 -11.81
CA ASN A 66 10.39 -3.31 -12.93
C ASN A 66 10.80 -4.75 -12.52
N GLY A 67 10.82 -5.05 -11.22
CA GLY A 67 11.13 -6.36 -10.66
C GLY A 67 12.62 -6.73 -10.72
N ASP A 68 13.53 -5.76 -10.82
CA ASP A 68 14.99 -5.99 -10.83
C ASP A 68 15.59 -6.14 -9.42
N GLY A 69 14.75 -6.04 -8.38
CA GLY A 69 15.12 -6.11 -6.97
C GLY A 69 15.71 -4.81 -6.42
N LYS A 70 15.60 -3.70 -7.16
CA LYS A 70 16.01 -2.36 -6.72
C LYS A 70 14.80 -1.43 -6.72
N PRO A 71 14.65 -0.60 -5.68
CA PRO A 71 13.57 0.39 -5.67
C PRO A 71 13.80 1.43 -6.78
N ASP A 72 12.83 1.55 -7.67
CA ASP A 72 12.72 2.65 -8.64
C ASP A 72 12.28 3.94 -7.93
N PHE A 73 11.51 3.80 -6.84
CA PHE A 73 11.03 4.89 -6.01
C PHE A 73 11.23 4.58 -4.53
N SER A 74 11.84 5.53 -3.81
CA SER A 74 11.97 5.49 -2.35
C SER A 74 11.39 6.77 -1.77
N HIS A 75 10.48 6.62 -0.81
CA HIS A 75 9.84 7.74 -0.12
C HIS A 75 9.83 7.52 1.38
N VAL A 76 10.29 8.51 2.13
CA VAL A 76 10.17 8.49 3.59
C VAL A 76 8.77 8.98 3.95
N LEU A 77 8.00 8.12 4.60
CA LEU A 77 6.63 8.40 4.98
C LEU A 77 6.58 9.62 5.90
N THR A 78 5.79 10.60 5.50
CA THR A 78 5.52 11.78 6.31
C THR A 78 4.26 11.58 7.15
N ALA A 79 4.03 12.43 8.14
CA ALA A 79 2.77 12.41 8.89
C ALA A 79 1.55 12.63 7.97
N ALA A 80 1.70 13.38 6.87
CA ALA A 80 0.63 13.56 5.90
C ALA A 80 0.32 12.26 5.14
N ASP A 81 1.34 11.46 4.81
CA ASP A 81 1.15 10.18 4.13
C ASP A 81 0.43 9.17 5.03
N ILE A 82 0.78 9.14 6.33
CA ILE A 82 0.09 8.30 7.31
C ILE A 82 -1.38 8.71 7.46
N VAL A 83 -1.66 10.01 7.49
CA VAL A 83 -3.04 10.52 7.56
C VAL A 83 -3.82 10.22 6.28
N LYS A 84 -3.18 10.35 5.11
CA LYS A 84 -3.76 10.00 3.81
C LYS A 84 -3.97 8.48 3.67
N GLY A 85 -3.11 7.68 4.31
CA GLY A 85 -3.10 6.23 4.22
C GLY A 85 -2.58 5.70 2.88
N SER A 86 -2.01 6.54 2.02
CA SER A 86 -1.46 6.12 0.73
C SER A 86 -0.39 7.08 0.19
N VAL A 87 0.48 6.56 -0.67
CA VAL A 87 1.54 7.30 -1.37
C VAL A 87 1.37 7.10 -2.88
N ASP A 88 1.42 8.20 -3.64
CA ASP A 88 1.44 8.15 -5.09
C ASP A 88 2.88 7.98 -5.57
N VAL A 89 3.11 7.05 -6.49
CA VAL A 89 4.41 6.72 -7.07
C VAL A 89 4.48 7.36 -8.46
N PRO A 90 5.24 8.45 -8.64
CA PRO A 90 5.34 9.13 -9.92
C PRO A 90 6.35 8.46 -10.85
N GLY A 91 6.16 8.63 -12.16
CA GLY A 91 7.18 8.31 -13.18
C GLY A 91 7.33 6.83 -13.52
N VAL A 92 6.33 6.01 -13.19
CA VAL A 92 6.28 4.60 -13.60
C VAL A 92 6.06 4.55 -15.11
N LYS A 93 7.12 4.27 -15.86
CA LYS A 93 7.04 4.21 -17.31
C LYS A 93 6.21 3.02 -17.73
N ASN A 94 5.37 3.20 -18.75
CA ASN A 94 4.70 2.09 -19.39
C ASN A 94 5.74 1.05 -19.84
N PRO A 95 5.64 -0.22 -19.38
CA PRO A 95 6.60 -1.26 -19.76
C PRO A 95 6.51 -1.67 -21.24
N GLY A 96 5.48 -1.22 -21.98
CA GLY A 96 5.23 -1.52 -23.39
C GLY A 96 4.22 -2.65 -23.57
N GLU A 97 3.70 -2.82 -24.79
CA GLU A 97 2.69 -3.85 -25.08
C GLU A 97 3.19 -5.26 -24.71
N GLY A 98 2.35 -6.01 -23.98
CA GLY A 98 2.63 -7.41 -23.61
C GLY A 98 3.67 -7.59 -22.50
N LYS A 99 4.00 -6.53 -21.74
CA LYS A 99 4.94 -6.56 -20.62
C LYS A 99 4.21 -6.41 -19.29
N THR A 100 4.71 -7.09 -18.26
CA THR A 100 4.14 -7.08 -16.92
C THR A 100 4.85 -6.03 -16.06
N LEU A 101 4.08 -5.27 -15.30
CA LEU A 101 4.58 -4.47 -14.18
C LEU A 101 4.52 -5.35 -12.92
N THR A 102 5.65 -5.54 -12.25
CA THR A 102 5.70 -6.29 -10.99
C THR A 102 5.89 -5.29 -9.86
N VAL A 103 5.06 -5.38 -8.82
CA VAL A 103 5.20 -4.56 -7.61
C VAL A 103 5.35 -5.49 -6.42
N GLU A 104 6.49 -5.43 -5.74
CA GLU A 104 6.86 -6.28 -4.58
C GLU A 104 6.99 -5.48 -3.27
#